data_AF-A0A7J3TQL4-F1
#
_entry.id   AF-A0A7J3TQL4-F1
#
_cell.length_a   1.000
_cell.length_b   1.000
_cell.length_c   1.000
_cell.angle_alpha   90.00
_cell.angle_beta   90.00
_cell.angle_gamma   90.00
#
_symmetry.space_group_name_H-M   'P 1'
#
loop_
_entity.id
_entity.type
_entity.pdbx_description
1 polymer ?
#
loop_
_entity_poly.entity_id
_entity_poly.type
_entity_poly.pdbx_seq_one_letter_code
_entity_poly.pdbx_strand_id
1 'polypeptide(L)' 'MKRHRRRLAAALMLALLTLAFYFMGMMQWIVAVILLILLFPFISFSLFFFLLEEPQEKKAVDTIRRRYIT' A
#
# COMPACT_ATOMS: atom_id res chain seq x y z
N MET A 1 -10.01 -7.90 0.66
CA MET A 1 -9.29 -6.60 0.59
C MET A 1 -9.06 -5.86 1.92
N LYS A 2 -9.85 -6.04 3.01
CA LYS A 2 -9.64 -5.28 4.28
C LYS A 2 -8.31 -5.59 5.00
N ARG A 3 -7.85 -6.86 5.04
CA ARG A 3 -6.59 -7.26 5.70
C ARG A 3 -5.35 -6.73 5.00
N HIS A 4 -5.34 -6.67 3.67
CA HIS A 4 -4.18 -6.22 2.90
C HIS A 4 -3.94 -4.72 3.07
N ARG A 5 -5.01 -3.91 2.99
CA ARG A 5 -4.95 -2.47 3.27
C ARG A 5 -4.46 -2.15 4.68
N ARG A 6 -4.86 -2.93 5.69
CA ARG A 6 -4.36 -2.76 7.06
C ARG A 6 -2.86 -3.06 7.18
N ARG A 7 -2.37 -4.09 6.50
CA ARG A 7 -0.93 -4.40 6.45
C ARG A 7 -0.13 -3.32 5.72
N LEU A 8 -0.69 -2.75 4.66
CA LEU A 8 -0.12 -1.62 3.92
C LEU A 8 -0.02 -0.38 4.83
N ALA A 9 -1.10 -0.04 5.52
CA ALA A 9 -1.11 1.07 6.47
C ALA A 9 -0.09 0.87 7.60
N ALA A 10 0.03 -0.35 8.13
CA ALA A 10 1.04 -0.67 9.15
C ALA A 10 2.47 -0.54 8.62
N ALA A 11 2.75 -1.03 7.41
CA ALA A 11 4.06 -0.90 6.77
C ALA A 11 4.42 0.58 6.50
N LEU A 12 3.45 1.37 6.07
CA LEU A 12 3.62 2.80 5.81
C LEU A 12 3.82 3.60 7.11
N MET A 13 3.13 3.22 8.18
CA MET A 13 3.33 3.78 9.51
C MET A 13 4.73 3.45 10.05
N LEU A 14 5.21 2.21 9.87
CA LEU A 14 6.57 1.81 10.24
C LEU A 14 7.62 2.59 9.44
N ALA A 15 7.41 2.78 8.14
CA ALA A 15 8.31 3.57 7.30
C ALA A 15 8.43 5.03 7.81
N LEU A 16 7.31 5.67 8.14
CA LEU A 16 7.29 7.03 8.72
C LEU A 16 8.01 7.09 10.06
N LEU A 17 7.79 6.11 10.94
CA LEU A 17 8.47 6.00 12.22
C LEU A 17 9.99 5.87 12.05
N THR A 18 10.41 4.99 11.14
CA THR A 18 11.83 4.77 10.84
C THR A 18 12.49 6.05 10.32
N LEU A 19 11.78 6.78 9.44
CA LEU A 19 12.25 8.05 8.91
C LEU A 19 12.37 9.12 10.01
N ALA A 20 11.38 9.21 10.91
CA ALA A 20 11.42 10.15 12.04
C ALA A 20 12.59 9.85 13.00
N PHE A 21 12.83 8.58 13.33
CA PHE A 21 13.96 8.16 14.15
C PHE A 21 15.31 8.46 13.49
N TYR A 22 15.40 8.34 12.17
CA TYR A 22 16.59 8.72 11.41
C TYR A 22 16.87 10.24 11.52
N PHE A 23 15.85 11.08 11.31
CA PHE A 23 16.01 12.55 11.42
C PHE A 23 16.31 13.03 12.85
N MET A 24 15.83 12.31 13.87
CA MET A 24 16.18 12.59 15.26
C MET A 24 17.63 12.19 15.62
N GLY A 25 18.39 11.60 14.69
CA GLY A 25 19.75 11.12 14.95
C GLY A 25 19.81 9.93 15.89
N MET A 26 18.65 9.33 16.21
CA MET A 26 18.52 8.18 17.12
C MET A 26 18.81 6.85 16.42
N MET A 27 19.00 6.86 15.10
CA MET A 27 19.29 5.67 14.30
C MET A 27 20.49 5.90 13.40
N GLN A 28 21.42 4.93 13.38
CA GLN A 28 22.51 4.93 12.42
C GLN A 28 21.98 4.78 10.99
N TRP A 29 22.63 5.49 10.06
CA TRP A 29 22.24 5.48 8.64
C TRP A 29 22.20 4.07 8.03
N ILE A 30 23.11 3.18 8.43
CA ILE A 30 23.17 1.79 7.97
C ILE A 30 21.87 1.04 8.31
N VAL A 31 21.38 1.20 9.55
CA VAL A 31 20.16 0.51 10.02
C VAL A 31 18.92 1.09 9.30
N ALA A 32 18.91 2.41 9.05
CA ALA A 32 17.83 3.06 8.32
C ALA A 32 17.75 2.56 6.86
N VAL A 33 18.90 2.43 6.20
CA VAL A 33 18.99 1.92 4.83
C VAL A 33 18.54 0.46 4.74
N ILE A 34 18.97 -0.39 5.67
CA ILE A 34 18.54 -1.81 5.71
C ILE A 34 17.02 -1.91 5.88
N LEU A 35 16.42 -1.14 6.79
CA LEU A 35 14.98 -1.13 7.01
C LEU A 35 14.20 -0.63 5.78
N LEU A 36 14.69 0.42 5.12
CA LEU A 36 14.11 0.94 3.89
C LEU A 36 14.16 -0.09 2.75
N ILE A 37 15.29 -0.77 2.57
CA ILE A 37 15.44 -1.83 1.57
C ILE A 37 14.44 -2.97 1.84
N LEU A 38 14.21 -3.32 3.11
CA LEU A 38 13.26 -4.38 3.49
C LEU A 38 11.80 -3.96 3.26
N LEU A 39 11.47 -2.69 3.53
CA LEU A 39 10.12 -2.13 3.37
C LEU A 39 9.77 -1.84 1.91
N PHE A 40 10.77 -1.48 1.09
CA PHE A 40 10.60 -1.11 -0.32
C PHE A 40 9.86 -2.14 -1.18
N PRO A 41 10.20 -3.44 -1.18
CA PRO A 41 9.47 -4.44 -1.97
C PRO A 41 8.03 -4.56 -1.49
N PHE A 42 7.79 -4.48 -0.18
CA PHE A 42 6.44 -4.61 0.39
C PHE A 42 5.53 -3.45 -0.05
N ILE A 43 6.06 -2.23 -0.05
CA ILE A 43 5.35 -1.04 -0.51
C ILE A 43 5.14 -1.10 -2.03
N SER A 44 6.17 -1.46 -2.79
CA SER A 44 6.14 -1.55 -4.26
C SER A 44 5.11 -2.58 -4.75
N PHE A 45 5.13 -3.81 -4.23
CA PHE A 45 4.14 -4.83 -4.57
C PHE A 45 2.72 -4.36 -4.23
N SER A 46 2.54 -3.72 -3.07
CA SER A 46 1.21 -3.30 -2.65
C SER A 46 0.66 -2.12 -3.46
N LEU A 47 1.51 -1.19 -3.89
CA LEU A 47 1.13 -0.15 -4.86
C LEU A 47 0.80 -0.77 -6.21
N PHE A 48 1.58 -1.75 -6.65
CA PHE A 48 1.34 -2.47 -7.90
C PHE A 48 -0.03 -3.16 -7.90
N PHE A 49 -0.39 -3.86 -6.82
CA PHE A 49 -1.74 -4.45 -6.67
C PHE A 49 -2.85 -3.40 -6.59
N PHE A 50 -2.60 -2.25 -5.96
CA PHE A 50 -3.56 -1.16 -5.91
C PHE A 50 -3.77 -0.51 -7.29
N LEU A 51 -2.72 -0.40 -8.10
CA LEU A 51 -2.79 0.13 -9.46
C LEU A 51 -3.46 -0.85 -10.44
N LEU A 52 -3.23 -2.16 -10.25
CA LEU A 52 -3.86 -3.24 -11.03
C LEU A 52 -5.33 -3.47 -10.66
N GLU A 53 -5.77 -3.03 -9.48
CA GLU A 53 -7.19 -2.94 -9.11
C GLU A 53 -7.87 -1.81 -9.90
N GLU A 54 -7.87 -1.90 -11.23
CA GLU A 54 -8.68 -1.05 -12.09
C GLU A 54 -10.18 -1.23 -11.73
N PRO A 55 -10.95 -0.12 -11.64
CA PRO A 55 -12.28 -0.10 -11.03
C PRO A 55 -13.43 -0.61 -11.93
N GLN A 56 -13.17 -1.43 -12.96
CA GLN A 56 -14.12 -1.62 -14.05
C GLN A 56 -15.14 -2.76 -13.84
N GLU A 57 -14.83 -3.82 -13.11
CA GLU A 57 -15.75 -4.97 -13.04
C GLU A 57 -17.06 -4.66 -12.31
N LYS A 58 -17.02 -3.87 -11.24
CA LYS A 58 -18.26 -3.55 -10.47
C LYS A 58 -19.17 -2.55 -11.19
N LYS A 59 -18.60 -1.60 -11.93
CA LYS A 59 -19.40 -0.63 -12.70
C LYS A 59 -20.02 -1.27 -13.95
N ALA A 60 -19.33 -2.20 -14.61
CA ALA A 60 -19.88 -2.90 -15.77
C ALA A 60 -21.10 -3.77 -15.39
N VAL A 61 -21.03 -4.52 -14.29
CA VAL A 61 -22.13 -5.37 -13.84
C VAL A 61 -23.36 -4.55 -13.45
N ASP A 62 -23.21 -3.42 -12.75
CA ASP A 62 -24.35 -2.55 -12.41
C ASP A 62 -24.95 -1.86 -13.64
N THR A 63 -24.12 -1.52 -14.63
CA THR A 63 -24.60 -0.91 -15.89
C THR A 63 -25.37 -1.93 -16.74
N ILE A 64 -24.88 -3.18 -16.82
CA ILE A 64 -25.57 -4.29 -17.49
C ILE A 64 -26.87 -4.61 -16.77
N ARG A 65 -26.85 -4.76 -15.44
CA ARG A 65 -28.04 -5.10 -14.64
C ARG A 65 -29.15 -4.06 -14.76
N ARG A 66 -28.83 -2.77 -14.85
CA ARG A 66 -29.84 -1.72 -15.13
C ARG A 66 -30.45 -1.82 -16.53
N ARG A 67 -29.69 -2.26 -17.52
CA ARG A 67 -30.14 -2.30 -18.93
C ARG A 67 -31.06 -3.50 -19.24
N TYR A 68 -31.06 -4.55 -18.42
CA TYR A 68 -31.86 -5.77 -18.62
C TYR A 68 -33.04 -5.92 -17.65
N ILE A 69 -33.23 -5.01 -16.69
CA ILE A 69 -34.31 -5.07 -15.68
C ILE A 69 -35.38 -3.98 -15.91
N THR A 70 -35.09 -2.94 -16.70
CA THR A 70 -36.11 -2.08 -17.35
C THR A 70 -36.44 -2.65 -18.72
#